data_AF-H3SLU2-F1
#
_entry.id   AF-H3SLU2-F1
#
_cell.length_a   1.000
_cell.length_b   1.000
_cell.length_c   1.000
_cell.angle_alpha   90.00
_cell.angle_beta   90.00
_cell.angle_gamma   90.00
#
_symmetry.space_group_name_H-M   'P 1'
#
loop_
_entity.id
_entity.type
_entity.pdbx_description
1 polymer ?
#
loop_
_entity_poly.entity_id
_entity_poly.type
_entity_poly.pdbx_seq_one_letter_code
_entity_poly.pdbx_strand_id
1 'polypeptide(L)'
;MRWLTIKRWFSRVEKQYAAEAIEHEQLMDDIRQALREWERAHARFQYAVGEDEVDYAIFTLEAAEKRVAMLIKKAKRNELHALELGKGWT
;
A
#
# COMPACT_ATOMS: atom_id res chain seq x y z
N MET A 1 17.98 -35.04 20.70
CA MET A 1 17.51 -35.58 19.40
C MET A 1 17.39 -34.46 18.38
N ARG A 2 18.01 -34.59 17.19
CA ARG A 2 17.96 -33.61 16.07
C ARG A 2 16.53 -33.30 15.55
N TRP A 3 15.54 -34.11 15.93
CA TRP A 3 14.16 -33.97 15.49
C TRP A 3 13.39 -32.81 16.15
N LEU A 4 13.70 -32.50 17.41
CA LEU A 4 13.09 -31.37 18.12
C LEU A 4 13.58 -30.02 17.57
N THR A 5 14.84 -29.94 17.15
CA THR A 5 15.40 -28.75 16.50
C THR A 5 14.77 -28.49 15.13
N ILE A 6 14.45 -29.55 14.38
CA ILE A 6 13.76 -29.45 13.08
C ILE A 6 12.33 -28.94 13.26
N LYS A 7 11.55 -29.50 14.19
CA LYS A 7 10.19 -29.00 14.50
C LYS A 7 10.18 -27.52 14.90
N ARG A 8 11.14 -27.10 15.71
CA ARG A 8 11.25 -25.71 16.17
C ARG A 8 11.62 -24.74 15.05
N TRP A 9 12.41 -25.20 14.08
CA TRP A 9 12.71 -24.45 12.86
C TRP A 9 11.47 -24.30 11.98
N PHE A 10 10.72 -25.39 11.71
CA PHE A 10 9.48 -25.32 10.94
C PHE A 10 8.44 -24.37 11.55
N SER A 11 8.19 -24.46 12.86
CA SER A 11 7.24 -23.57 13.53
C SER A 11 7.65 -22.08 13.46
N ARG A 12 8.96 -21.80 13.44
CA ARG A 12 9.45 -20.42 13.27
C ARG A 12 9.23 -19.93 11.85
N VAL A 13 9.50 -20.79 10.86
CA VAL A 13 9.31 -20.49 9.45
C VAL A 13 7.83 -20.22 9.15
N GLU A 14 6.90 -21.03 9.66
CA GLU A 14 5.45 -20.80 9.53
C GLU A 14 5.02 -19.45 10.12
N LYS A 15 5.55 -19.08 11.29
CA LYS A 15 5.28 -17.77 11.91
C LYS A 15 5.82 -16.63 11.08
N GLN A 16 7.00 -16.79 10.46
CA GLN A 16 7.58 -15.78 9.57
C GLN A 16 6.73 -15.59 8.32
N TYR A 17 6.30 -16.68 7.67
CA TYR A 17 5.40 -16.60 6.51
C TYR A 17 4.06 -15.95 6.86
N ALA A 18 3.47 -16.27 8.01
CA ALA A 18 2.22 -15.64 8.44
C ALA A 18 2.39 -14.14 8.70
N ALA A 19 3.51 -13.72 9.30
CA ALA A 19 3.80 -12.31 9.52
C ALA A 19 4.01 -11.57 8.19
N GLU A 20 4.76 -12.14 7.26
CA GLU A 20 4.99 -11.58 5.92
C GLU A 20 3.69 -11.42 5.13
N ALA A 21 2.80 -12.43 5.17
CA ALA A 21 1.49 -12.35 4.54
C ALA A 21 0.61 -11.22 5.13
N ILE A 22 0.67 -11.01 6.45
CA ILE A 22 -0.05 -9.90 7.11
C ILE A 22 0.53 -8.54 6.68
N GLU A 23 1.85 -8.41 6.66
CA GLU A 23 2.51 -7.18 6.20
C GLU A 23 2.20 -6.87 4.73
N HIS A 24 2.12 -7.90 3.90
CA HIS A 24 1.72 -7.78 2.50
C HIS A 24 0.29 -7.27 2.37
N GLU A 25 -0.68 -7.87 3.07
CA GLU A 25 -2.07 -7.40 3.02
C GLU A 25 -2.20 -5.95 3.53
N GLN A 26 -1.50 -5.60 4.62
CA GLN A 26 -1.49 -4.22 5.13
C GLN A 26 -0.95 -3.22 4.10
N LEU A 27 0.13 -3.58 3.41
CA LEU A 27 0.69 -2.74 2.35
C LEU A 27 -0.29 -2.59 1.17
N MET A 28 -1.04 -3.64 0.86
CA MET A 28 -2.08 -3.59 -0.17
C MET A 28 -3.23 -2.68 0.22
N ASP A 29 -3.70 -2.76 1.47
CA ASP A 29 -4.72 -1.86 2.00
C ASP A 29 -4.26 -0.40 2.03
N ASP A 30 -3.01 -0.15 2.41
CA ASP A 30 -2.40 1.17 2.36
C ASP A 30 -2.39 1.75 0.94
N ILE A 31 -2.07 0.92 -0.07
CA ILE A 31 -2.09 1.31 -1.49
C ILE A 31 -3.51 1.64 -1.92
N ARG A 32 -4.49 0.77 -1.63
CA ARG A 32 -5.90 0.99 -1.97
C ARG A 32 -6.42 2.28 -1.34
N GLN A 33 -6.06 2.54 -0.09
CA GLN A 33 -6.44 3.75 0.62
C GLN A 33 -5.80 5.00 -0.01
N ALA A 34 -4.50 4.94 -0.32
CA ALA A 34 -3.80 6.06 -0.94
C ALA A 34 -4.36 6.38 -2.34
N LEU A 35 -4.77 5.38 -3.11
CA LEU A 35 -5.44 5.58 -4.41
C LEU A 35 -6.81 6.25 -4.25
N ARG A 36 -7.63 5.84 -3.27
CA ARG A 36 -8.89 6.53 -2.95
C ARG A 36 -8.67 7.97 -2.48
N GLU A 37 -7.57 8.24 -1.77
CA GLU A 37 -7.18 9.61 -1.37
C GLU A 37 -6.77 10.44 -2.58
N TRP A 38 -5.99 9.85 -3.49
CA TRP A 38 -5.60 10.48 -4.74
C TRP A 38 -6.81 10.82 -5.62
N GLU A 39 -7.76 9.90 -5.78
CA GLU A 39 -9.01 10.14 -6.53
C GLU A 39 -9.80 11.31 -5.94
N ARG A 40 -9.91 11.38 -4.60
CA ARG A 40 -10.58 12.48 -3.90
C ARG A 40 -9.86 13.81 -4.07
N ALA A 41 -8.53 13.83 -3.95
CA ALA A 41 -7.73 15.03 -4.15
C ALA A 41 -7.79 15.51 -5.59
N HIS A 42 -7.78 14.58 -6.55
CA HIS A 42 -7.94 14.88 -7.97
C HIS A 42 -9.32 15.48 -8.25
N ALA A 43 -10.39 14.90 -7.72
CA ALA A 43 -11.74 15.47 -7.83
C ALA A 43 -11.81 16.88 -7.22
N ARG A 44 -11.20 17.11 -6.05
CA ARG A 44 -11.13 18.44 -5.44
C ARG A 44 -10.43 19.44 -6.35
N PHE A 45 -9.31 19.05 -6.97
CA PHE A 45 -8.59 19.91 -7.92
C PHE A 45 -9.44 20.27 -9.13
N GLN A 46 -10.23 19.33 -9.66
CA GLN A 46 -11.11 19.59 -10.81
C GLN A 46 -12.23 20.60 -10.52
N TYR A 47 -12.69 20.70 -9.27
CA TYR A 47 -13.83 21.54 -8.90
C TYR A 47 -13.45 22.78 -8.06
N ALA A 48 -12.17 22.98 -7.75
CA ALA A 48 -11.70 24.14 -7.01
C ALA A 48 -11.84 25.42 -7.86
N VAL A 49 -12.38 26.49 -7.27
CA VAL A 49 -12.60 27.77 -7.97
C VAL A 49 -11.95 28.93 -7.21
N GLY A 50 -11.96 28.91 -5.88
CA GLY A 50 -11.27 29.93 -5.08
C GLY A 50 -9.75 29.75 -5.12
N GLU A 51 -9.00 30.86 -5.06
CA GLU A 51 -7.53 30.85 -5.05
C GLU A 51 -6.97 29.94 -3.94
N ASP A 52 -7.42 30.13 -2.70
CA ASP A 52 -7.05 29.29 -1.56
C ASP A 52 -7.47 27.81 -1.73
N GLU A 53 -8.61 27.57 -2.38
CA GLU A 53 -9.12 26.22 -2.63
C GLU A 53 -8.28 25.49 -3.67
N VAL A 54 -7.83 26.22 -4.71
CA VAL A 54 -6.95 25.71 -5.76
C VAL A 54 -5.59 25.37 -5.17
N ASP A 55 -5.01 26.27 -4.38
CA ASP A 55 -3.73 26.02 -3.71
C ASP A 55 -3.79 24.80 -2.78
N TYR A 56 -4.86 24.70 -1.99
CA TYR A 56 -5.10 23.54 -1.14
C TYR A 56 -5.28 22.25 -1.97
N ALA A 57 -6.00 22.32 -3.08
CA ALA A 57 -6.22 21.17 -3.95
C ALA A 57 -4.92 20.68 -4.61
N ILE A 58 -4.08 21.59 -5.10
CA ILE A 58 -2.75 21.27 -5.66
C ILE A 58 -1.89 20.59 -4.60
N PHE A 59 -1.77 21.20 -3.42
CA PHE A 59 -0.94 20.66 -2.34
C PHE A 59 -1.38 19.24 -1.94
N THR A 60 -2.69 19.03 -1.78
CA THR A 60 -3.23 17.72 -1.40
C THR A 60 -3.09 16.68 -2.50
N LEU A 61 -3.23 17.06 -3.78
CA LEU A 61 -3.02 16.17 -4.91
C LEU A 61 -1.56 15.72 -5.00
N GLU A 62 -0.59 16.65 -4.94
CA GLU A 62 0.82 16.31 -4.96
C GLU A 62 1.22 15.38 -3.80
N ALA A 63 0.69 15.63 -2.61
CA ALA A 63 0.95 14.79 -1.44
C ALA A 63 0.41 13.37 -1.64
N ALA A 64 -0.80 13.22 -2.20
CA ALA A 64 -1.40 11.93 -2.50
C ALA A 64 -0.60 11.17 -3.57
N GLU A 65 -0.17 11.85 -4.65
CA GLU A 65 0.67 11.26 -5.69
C GLU A 65 2.01 10.74 -5.14
N LYS A 66 2.67 11.54 -4.31
CA LYS A 66 3.92 11.15 -3.64
C LYS A 66 3.69 9.93 -2.75
N ARG A 67 2.59 9.89 -1.99
CA ARG A 67 2.22 8.74 -1.13
C ARG A 67 2.02 7.47 -1.95
N VAL A 68 1.21 7.52 -3.01
CA VAL A 68 0.99 6.38 -3.91
C VAL A 68 2.32 5.90 -4.50
N ALA A 69 3.15 6.81 -5.02
CA ALA A 69 4.44 6.45 -5.60
C ALA A 69 5.39 5.77 -4.59
N MET A 70 5.44 6.24 -3.34
CA MET A 70 6.22 5.60 -2.29
C MET A 70 5.72 4.19 -1.96
N LEU A 71 4.41 4.01 -1.84
CA LEU A 71 3.82 2.71 -1.51
C LEU A 71 4.01 1.69 -2.64
N ILE A 72 3.86 2.10 -3.90
CA ILE A 72 4.14 1.24 -5.06
C ILE A 72 5.62 0.87 -5.11
N LYS A 73 6.54 1.79 -4.79
CA LYS A 73 7.98 1.46 -4.67
C LYS A 73 8.23 0.45 -3.55
N LYS A 74 7.53 0.58 -2.41
CA LYS A 74 7.61 -0.38 -1.30
C LYS A 74 7.10 -1.76 -1.72
N ALA A 75 5.95 -1.84 -2.39
CA ALA A 75 5.40 -3.10 -2.90
C ALA A 75 6.36 -3.80 -3.87
N LYS A 76 6.97 -3.06 -4.81
CA LYS A 76 7.98 -3.61 -5.72
C LYS A 76 9.21 -4.18 -5.00
N ARG A 77 9.65 -3.57 -3.90
CA ARG A 77 10.77 -4.06 -3.08
C ARG A 77 10.42 -5.33 -2.30
N ASN A 78 9.14 -5.50 -1.95
CA ASN A 78 8.61 -6.69 -1.29
C ASN A 78 8.15 -7.76 -2.30
N GLU A 79 8.56 -7.65 -3.57
CA GLU A 79 8.21 -8.61 -4.64
C GLU A 79 6.70 -8.83 -4.84
N LEU A 80 5.88 -7.89 -4.38
CA LEU A 80 4.44 -7.89 -4.63
C LEU A 80 4.18 -7.56 -6.10
N HIS A 81 3.75 -8.57 -6.85
CA HIS A 81 3.48 -8.43 -8.28
C HIS A 81 2.19 -7.67 -8.56
N ALA A 82 2.14 -6.96 -9.69
CA ALA A 82 0.97 -6.17 -10.11
C ALA A 82 -0.33 -7.00 -10.27
N LEU A 83 -0.20 -8.32 -10.48
CA LEU A 83 -1.34 -9.24 -10.50
C LEU A 83 -2.08 -9.30 -9.16
N GLU A 84 -1.42 -9.02 -8.03
CA GLU A 84 -2.07 -8.93 -6.72
C GLU A 84 -2.72 -7.57 -6.49
N LEU A 85 -2.16 -6.49 -7.06
CA LEU A 85 -2.72 -5.13 -7.00
C LEU A 85 -4.13 -5.05 -7.61
N GLY A 86 -4.41 -5.83 -8.64
CA GLY A 86 -5.70 -5.83 -9.35
C GLY A 86 -6.81 -6.66 -8.70
N LYS A 87 -6.52 -7.53 -7.71
CA LYS A 87 -7.51 -8.50 -7.19
C LYS A 87 -8.63 -7.90 -6.30
N GLY A 88 -8.55 -6.62 -5.95
CA GLY A 88 -9.54 -5.93 -5.10
C GLY A 88 -10.34 -4.84 -5.81
N TRP A 89 -10.32 -4.78 -7.14
CA TRP A 89 -10.96 -3.75 -7.97
C TRP A 89 -12.26 -4.22 -8.67
N THR A 90 -12.76 -5.41 -8.33
CA THR A 90 -14.04 -5.97 -8.79
C THR A 90 -14.97 -6.20 -7.61
#